data_AF-A0A928N819-F1
#
_entry.id   AF-A0A928N819-F1
#
_cell.length_a   1.000
_cell.length_b   1.000
_cell.length_c   1.000
_cell.angle_alpha   90.00
_cell.angle_beta   90.00
_cell.angle_gamma   90.00
#
_symmetry.space_group_name_H-M   'P 1'
#
loop_
_entity.id
_entity.type
_entity.pdbx_description
1 polymer ?
#
loop_
_entity_poly.entity_id
_entity_poly.type
_entity_poly.pdbx_seq_one_letter_code
_entity_poly.pdbx_strand_id
1 'polypeptide(L)'
;MTIKLFIHAVAKMFFGMALTGLMIFIPAGTLSFFNGWLFMGILFVPMFFAGIVMMFKNPELLKKRLNAKEKQSKQKLVVILSGIMFLAGFIVAGLGVRFQWYSLPKGVVFGAVAVFLLAYPLIISMRIKSEEEFLEKELDGYREYKQKVKYRLIPFVW
;
A
#
# COMPACT_ATOMS: atom_id res chain seq x y z
N MET A 1 6.88 -9.66 22.75
CA MET A 1 5.51 -9.33 22.24
C MET A 1 5.49 -8.97 20.73
N THR A 2 6.63 -8.65 20.12
CA THR A 2 6.80 -8.23 18.71
C THR A 2 6.69 -9.37 17.67
N ILE A 3 7.20 -10.57 17.95
CA ILE A 3 7.17 -11.71 16.99
C ILE A 3 5.75 -12.15 16.63
N LYS A 4 4.83 -12.25 17.60
CA LYS A 4 3.42 -12.58 17.32
C LYS A 4 2.75 -11.53 16.43
N LEU A 5 3.12 -10.26 16.61
CA LEU A 5 2.62 -9.15 15.80
C LEU A 5 3.17 -9.19 14.37
N PHE A 6 4.46 -9.56 14.23
CA PHE A 6 5.09 -9.79 12.94
C PHE A 6 4.42 -10.93 12.19
N ILE A 7 4.29 -12.09 12.82
CA ILE A 7 3.64 -13.25 12.22
C ILE A 7 2.21 -12.89 11.80
N HIS A 8 1.47 -12.14 12.61
CA HIS A 8 0.12 -11.70 12.26
C HIS A 8 0.09 -10.72 11.08
N ALA A 9 1.02 -9.75 11.02
CA ALA A 9 1.13 -8.81 9.91
C ALA A 9 1.53 -9.51 8.60
N VAL A 10 2.53 -10.40 8.69
CA VAL A 10 3.01 -11.22 7.58
C VAL A 10 1.91 -12.16 7.11
N ALA A 11 1.21 -12.85 8.01
CA ALA A 11 0.09 -13.71 7.65
C ALA A 11 -1.04 -12.95 6.94
N LYS A 12 -1.41 -11.75 7.43
CA LYS A 12 -2.39 -10.89 6.73
C LYS A 12 -1.92 -10.48 5.35
N MET A 13 -0.62 -10.15 5.21
CA MET A 13 -0.05 -9.80 3.92
C MET A 13 -0.08 -10.98 2.94
N PHE A 14 0.33 -12.17 3.39
CA PHE A 14 0.27 -13.40 2.58
C PHE A 14 -1.16 -13.75 2.19
N PHE A 15 -2.12 -13.60 3.12
CA PHE A 15 -3.53 -13.79 2.81
C PHE A 15 -4.03 -12.80 1.75
N GLY A 16 -3.66 -11.52 1.85
CA GLY A 16 -3.96 -10.51 0.84
C GLY A 16 -3.32 -10.83 -0.51
N MET A 17 -2.06 -11.28 -0.52
CA MET A 17 -1.35 -11.68 -1.74
C MET A 17 -2.00 -12.90 -2.40
N ALA A 18 -2.37 -13.90 -1.62
CA ALA A 18 -3.09 -15.07 -2.12
C ALA A 18 -4.46 -14.69 -2.67
N LEU A 19 -5.23 -13.88 -1.94
CA LEU A 19 -6.57 -13.44 -2.37
C LEU A 19 -6.51 -12.66 -3.68
N THR A 20 -5.63 -11.66 -3.77
CA THR A 20 -5.46 -10.86 -4.99
C THR A 20 -4.92 -11.70 -6.16
N GLY A 21 -3.99 -12.62 -5.90
CA GLY A 21 -3.52 -13.58 -6.89
C GLY A 21 -4.67 -14.44 -7.44
N LEU A 22 -5.47 -15.05 -6.57
CA LEU A 22 -6.64 -15.82 -6.98
C LEU A 22 -7.60 -14.98 -7.83
N MET A 23 -7.83 -13.73 -7.46
CA MET A 23 -8.74 -12.82 -8.18
C MET A 23 -8.24 -12.41 -9.57
N ILE A 24 -6.93 -12.43 -9.81
CA ILE A 24 -6.35 -12.12 -11.12
C ILE A 24 -6.23 -13.39 -11.97
N PHE A 25 -5.71 -14.48 -11.38
CA PHE A 25 -5.39 -15.70 -12.13
C PHE A 25 -6.60 -16.59 -12.40
N ILE A 26 -7.61 -16.64 -11.51
CA ILE A 26 -8.84 -17.42 -11.77
C ILE A 26 -9.57 -16.89 -13.02
N PRO A 27 -9.84 -15.57 -13.16
CA PRO A 27 -10.47 -15.06 -14.37
C PRO A 27 -9.56 -15.12 -15.60
N ALA A 28 -8.24 -15.00 -15.43
CA ALA A 28 -7.27 -15.15 -16.52
C ALA A 28 -7.22 -16.59 -17.07
N GLY A 29 -7.52 -17.59 -16.24
CA GLY A 29 -7.44 -19.01 -16.64
C GLY A 29 -6.03 -19.51 -16.92
N THR A 30 -5.00 -18.71 -16.61
CA THR A 30 -3.60 -19.04 -16.83
C THR A 30 -2.72 -18.45 -15.74
N LEU A 31 -1.68 -19.19 -15.34
CA LEU A 31 -0.63 -18.72 -14.42
C LEU A 31 0.55 -18.06 -15.14
N SER A 32 0.65 -18.21 -16.47
CA SER A 32 1.72 -17.61 -17.30
C SER A 32 1.47 -16.13 -17.62
N PHE A 33 0.75 -15.41 -16.76
CA PHE A 33 0.47 -14.00 -16.91
C PHE A 33 1.52 -13.13 -16.24
N PHE A 34 2.61 -12.82 -16.95
CA PHE A 34 3.73 -12.03 -16.44
C PHE A 34 3.32 -10.66 -15.87
N ASN A 35 2.40 -9.94 -16.54
CA ASN A 35 1.96 -8.63 -16.07
C ASN A 35 1.19 -8.73 -14.74
N GLY A 36 0.50 -9.85 -14.49
CA GLY A 36 -0.18 -10.11 -13.21
C GLY A 36 0.82 -10.31 -12.06
N TRP A 37 1.89 -11.06 -12.31
CA TRP A 37 3.00 -11.20 -11.36
C TRP A 37 3.68 -9.86 -11.09
N LEU A 38 3.92 -9.07 -12.14
CA LEU A 38 4.52 -7.74 -12.04
C LEU A 38 3.64 -6.81 -11.20
N PHE A 39 2.34 -6.82 -11.44
CA PHE A 39 1.35 -6.03 -10.69
C PHE A 39 1.28 -6.44 -9.21
N MET A 40 1.27 -7.75 -8.91
CA MET A 40 1.38 -8.21 -7.52
C MET A 40 2.69 -7.76 -6.87
N GLY A 41 3.81 -7.85 -7.57
CA GLY A 41 5.10 -7.35 -7.07
C GLY A 41 5.01 -5.87 -6.66
N ILE A 42 4.42 -5.04 -7.51
CA ILE A 42 4.26 -3.60 -7.25
C ILE A 42 3.36 -3.30 -6.05
N LEU A 43 2.30 -4.09 -5.83
CA LEU A 43 1.42 -3.89 -4.68
C LEU A 43 2.05 -4.37 -3.36
N PHE A 44 2.66 -5.54 -3.36
CA PHE A 44 3.08 -6.20 -2.13
C PHE A 44 4.52 -5.86 -1.72
N VAL A 45 5.44 -5.62 -2.66
CA VAL A 45 6.85 -5.34 -2.32
C VAL A 45 6.99 -4.04 -1.51
N PRO A 46 6.45 -2.88 -1.94
CA PRO A 46 6.53 -1.65 -1.16
C PRO A 46 5.80 -1.78 0.18
N MET A 47 4.67 -2.50 0.22
CA MET A 47 3.91 -2.75 1.44
C MET A 47 4.71 -3.60 2.45
N PHE A 48 5.45 -4.59 1.97
CA PHE A 48 6.33 -5.40 2.81
C PHE A 48 7.46 -4.57 3.41
N PHE A 49 8.18 -3.79 2.59
CA PHE A 49 9.23 -2.88 3.06
C PHE A 49 8.69 -1.83 4.05
N ALA A 50 7.56 -1.20 3.74
CA ALA A 50 6.92 -0.24 4.63
C ALA A 50 6.51 -0.88 5.96
N GLY A 51 5.99 -2.12 5.93
CA GLY A 51 5.65 -2.90 7.12
C GLY A 51 6.85 -3.19 8.00
N ILE A 52 7.98 -3.59 7.39
CA ILE A 52 9.26 -3.80 8.08
C ILE A 52 9.73 -2.51 8.74
N VAL A 53 9.81 -1.40 7.98
CA VAL A 53 10.25 -0.09 8.49
C VAL A 53 9.37 0.37 9.66
N MET A 54 8.05 0.21 9.54
CA MET A 54 7.11 0.61 10.59
C MET A 54 7.25 -0.25 11.85
N MET A 55 7.60 -1.53 11.71
CA MET A 55 7.84 -2.40 12.86
C MET A 55 9.05 -1.97 13.68
N PHE A 56 10.15 -1.61 13.01
CA PHE A 56 11.35 -1.14 13.69
C PHE A 56 11.18 0.25 14.31
N LYS A 57 10.42 1.13 13.65
CA LYS A 57 10.25 2.52 14.12
C LYS A 57 9.13 2.71 15.13
N ASN A 58 7.99 2.04 14.97
CA ASN A 58 6.81 2.22 15.83
C ASN A 58 5.86 0.99 15.80
N PRO A 59 6.18 -0.08 16.53
CA PRO A 59 5.37 -1.31 16.56
C PRO A 59 3.98 -1.12 17.19
N GLU A 60 3.81 -0.13 18.06
CA GLU A 60 2.52 0.18 18.67
C GLU A 60 1.52 0.77 17.68
N LEU A 61 1.99 1.63 16.76
CA LEU A 61 1.17 2.16 15.68
C LEU A 61 0.71 1.05 14.73
N LEU A 62 1.57 0.07 14.46
CA LEU A 62 1.21 -1.09 13.64
C LEU A 62 0.13 -1.95 14.33
N LYS A 63 0.26 -2.18 15.65
CA LYS A 63 -0.76 -2.89 16.44
C LYS A 63 -2.11 -2.17 16.42
N LYS A 64 -2.09 -0.84 16.52
CA LYS A 64 -3.29 0.00 16.39
C LYS A 64 -3.90 -0.13 14.99
N ARG A 65 -3.12 -0.06 13.91
CA ARG A 65 -3.62 -0.21 12.52
C ARG A 65 -4.16 -1.61 12.23
N LEU A 66 -3.54 -2.65 12.76
CA LEU A 66 -4.00 -4.03 12.58
C LEU A 66 -5.36 -4.31 13.24
N ASN A 67 -5.67 -3.58 14.33
CA ASN A 67 -6.90 -3.72 15.11
C ASN A 67 -7.85 -2.52 14.97
N ALA A 68 -7.50 -1.52 14.16
CA ALA A 68 -8.33 -0.35 13.94
C ALA A 68 -9.60 -0.80 13.23
N LYS A 69 -10.72 -0.75 13.96
CA LYS A 69 -12.05 -0.85 13.37
C LYS A 69 -12.48 0.57 13.00
N GLU A 70 -12.83 0.77 11.74
CA GLU A 70 -13.31 2.05 11.23
C GLU A 70 -14.59 2.44 12.00
N LYS A 71 -14.49 3.42 12.91
CA LYS A 71 -15.60 3.82 13.80
C LYS A 71 -16.64 4.69 13.10
N GLN A 72 -16.30 5.33 11.98
CA GLN A 72 -17.18 6.25 11.26
C GLN A 72 -17.88 5.58 10.07
N SER A 73 -19.22 5.53 10.10
CA SER A 73 -20.03 4.85 9.09
C SER A 73 -19.91 5.45 7.67
N LYS A 74 -19.73 6.78 7.54
CA LYS A 74 -19.52 7.42 6.23
C LYS A 74 -18.18 7.02 5.61
N GLN A 75 -17.12 6.96 6.42
CA GLN A 75 -15.79 6.53 6.00
C GLN A 75 -15.75 5.04 5.66
N LYS A 76 -16.50 4.20 6.38
CA LYS A 76 -16.66 2.78 6.07
C LYS A 76 -17.23 2.52 4.67
N LEU A 77 -18.18 3.34 4.22
CA LEU A 77 -18.76 3.22 2.88
C LEU A 77 -17.72 3.50 1.79
N VAL A 78 -16.91 4.55 1.95
CA VAL A 78 -15.82 4.87 1.02
C VAL A 78 -14.80 3.73 0.94
N VAL A 79 -14.45 3.12 2.07
CA VAL A 79 -13.53 1.98 2.12
C VAL A 79 -14.12 0.76 1.41
N ILE A 80 -15.40 0.44 1.64
CA ILE A 80 -16.08 -0.68 0.96
C ILE A 80 -16.16 -0.42 -0.54
N LEU A 81 -16.57 0.78 -0.95
CA LEU A 81 -16.70 1.16 -2.36
C LEU A 81 -15.35 1.12 -3.08
N SER A 82 -14.28 1.61 -2.42
CA SER A 82 -12.91 1.46 -2.91
C SER A 82 -12.52 -0.01 -3.04
N GLY A 83 -12.85 -0.84 -2.04
CA GLY A 83 -12.62 -2.28 -2.08
C GLY A 83 -13.29 -2.95 -3.27
N ILE A 84 -14.55 -2.60 -3.56
CA ILE A 84 -15.29 -3.10 -4.73
C ILE A 84 -14.64 -2.66 -6.04
N MET A 85 -14.19 -1.42 -6.14
CA MET A 85 -13.47 -0.93 -7.32
C MET A 85 -12.17 -1.70 -7.58
N PHE A 86 -11.37 -1.96 -6.53
CA PHE A 86 -10.16 -2.78 -6.66
C PHE A 86 -10.49 -4.21 -7.08
N LEU A 87 -11.51 -4.80 -6.47
CA LEU A 87 -12.07 -6.11 -6.83
C LEU A 87 -12.41 -6.20 -8.32
N ALA A 88 -13.22 -5.25 -8.80
CA ALA A 88 -13.62 -5.18 -10.20
C ALA A 88 -12.40 -5.02 -11.12
N GLY A 89 -11.46 -4.15 -10.75
CA GLY A 89 -10.22 -3.94 -11.49
C GLY A 89 -9.39 -5.22 -11.66
N PHE A 90 -9.23 -6.02 -10.60
CA PHE A 90 -8.48 -7.29 -10.67
C PHE A 90 -9.17 -8.32 -11.56
N ILE A 91 -10.50 -8.44 -11.45
CA ILE A 91 -11.27 -9.37 -12.27
C ILE A 91 -11.21 -8.97 -13.74
N VAL A 92 -11.41 -7.68 -14.05
CA VAL A 92 -11.33 -7.15 -15.42
C VAL A 92 -9.93 -7.35 -16.01
N ALA A 93 -8.87 -7.15 -15.21
CA ALA A 93 -7.50 -7.41 -15.65
C ALA A 93 -7.29 -8.87 -16.04
N GLY A 94 -7.83 -9.82 -15.25
CA GLY A 94 -7.77 -11.25 -15.59
C GLY A 94 -8.59 -11.61 -16.83
N LEU A 95 -9.83 -11.11 -16.93
CA LEU A 95 -10.69 -11.35 -18.09
C LEU A 95 -10.11 -10.75 -19.38
N GLY A 96 -9.43 -9.60 -19.29
CA GLY A 96 -8.76 -8.98 -20.43
C GLY A 96 -7.69 -9.88 -21.07
N VAL A 97 -7.01 -10.71 -20.26
CA VAL A 97 -6.09 -11.74 -20.76
C VAL A 97 -6.85 -12.88 -21.39
N ARG A 98 -7.92 -13.37 -20.74
CA ARG A 98 -8.70 -14.51 -21.26
C ARG A 98 -9.35 -14.21 -22.60
N PHE A 99 -9.89 -13.00 -22.77
CA PHE A 99 -10.56 -12.58 -23.99
C PHE A 99 -9.65 -11.80 -24.96
N GLN A 100 -8.36 -11.63 -24.62
CA GLN A 100 -7.37 -10.89 -25.43
C GLN A 100 -7.86 -9.49 -25.85
N TRP A 101 -8.58 -8.80 -24.96
CA TRP A 101 -9.22 -7.50 -25.27
C TRP A 101 -8.23 -6.39 -25.63
N TYR A 102 -7.00 -6.47 -25.12
CA TYR A 102 -5.99 -5.43 -25.32
C TYR A 102 -4.61 -6.03 -25.51
N SER A 103 -3.92 -5.59 -26.56
CA SER A 103 -2.49 -5.83 -26.76
C SER A 103 -1.73 -4.57 -26.40
N LEU A 104 -1.37 -4.43 -25.12
CA LEU A 104 -0.61 -3.27 -24.64
C LEU A 104 0.88 -3.43 -25.00
N PRO A 105 1.52 -2.42 -25.63
CA PRO A 105 2.95 -2.42 -25.81
C PRO A 105 3.67 -2.48 -24.47
N LYS A 106 4.74 -3.28 -24.38
CA LYS A 106 5.53 -3.43 -23.15
C LYS A 106 6.01 -2.09 -22.58
N GLY A 107 6.32 -1.12 -23.45
CA GLY A 107 6.74 0.23 -23.04
C GLY A 107 5.69 0.97 -22.20
N VAL A 108 4.40 0.82 -22.53
CA VAL A 108 3.30 1.44 -21.75
C VAL A 108 3.21 0.79 -20.37
N VAL A 109 3.38 -0.53 -20.30
CA VAL A 109 3.38 -1.27 -19.04
C VAL A 109 4.52 -0.77 -18.14
N PHE A 110 5.76 -0.75 -18.64
CA PHE A 110 6.90 -0.26 -17.85
C PHE A 110 6.78 1.23 -17.49
N GLY A 111 6.22 2.06 -18.37
CA GLY A 111 5.92 3.46 -18.08
C GLY A 111 4.95 3.61 -16.91
N ALA A 112 3.84 2.86 -16.92
CA ALA A 112 2.86 2.85 -15.83
C ALA A 112 3.49 2.39 -14.50
N VAL A 113 4.35 1.37 -14.56
CA VAL A 113 5.11 0.87 -13.41
C VAL A 113 6.01 1.95 -12.83
N ALA A 114 6.77 2.65 -13.68
CA ALA A 114 7.64 3.73 -13.24
C ALA A 114 6.85 4.87 -12.59
N VAL A 115 5.74 5.29 -13.20
CA VAL A 115 4.85 6.33 -12.64
C VAL A 115 4.33 5.90 -11.26
N PHE A 116 3.88 4.65 -11.13
CA PHE A 116 3.37 4.13 -9.86
C PHE A 116 4.44 4.09 -8.77
N LEU A 117 5.66 3.64 -9.10
CA LEU A 117 6.79 3.63 -8.18
C LEU A 117 7.22 5.04 -7.76
N LEU A 118 7.17 6.02 -8.67
CA LEU A 118 7.47 7.42 -8.37
C LEU A 118 6.37 8.11 -7.54
N ALA A 119 5.11 7.68 -7.68
CA ALA A 119 4.01 8.21 -6.89
C ALA A 119 4.11 7.83 -5.40
N TYR A 120 4.67 6.66 -5.06
CA TYR A 120 4.83 6.21 -3.67
C TYR A 120 5.55 7.22 -2.76
N PRO A 121 6.78 7.67 -3.06
CA PRO A 121 7.49 8.62 -2.21
C PRO A 121 6.74 9.96 -2.12
N LEU A 122 6.07 10.40 -3.18
CA LEU A 122 5.27 11.63 -3.17
C LEU A 122 4.10 11.54 -2.18
N ILE A 123 3.31 10.46 -2.25
CA ILE A 123 2.19 10.23 -1.34
C ILE A 123 2.67 10.11 0.11
N ILE A 124 3.78 9.40 0.33
CA ILE A 124 4.38 9.28 1.67
C ILE A 124 4.81 10.65 2.18
N SER A 125 5.46 11.48 1.36
CA SER A 125 5.89 12.83 1.73
C SER A 125 4.70 13.73 2.07
N MET A 126 3.64 13.70 1.25
CA MET A 126 2.40 14.44 1.53
C MET A 126 1.74 14.00 2.84
N ARG A 127 1.71 12.69 3.10
CA ARG A 127 1.16 12.15 4.35
C ARG A 127 1.96 12.63 5.56
N ILE A 128 3.29 12.60 5.47
CA ILE A 128 4.17 13.07 6.56
C ILE A 128 3.91 14.56 6.81
N LYS A 129 3.83 15.39 5.76
CA LYS A 129 3.52 16.83 5.91
C LYS A 129 2.19 17.06 6.62
N SER A 130 1.15 16.32 6.23
CA SER A 130 -0.15 16.40 6.89
C SER A 130 -0.11 15.99 8.36
N GLU A 131 0.66 14.96 8.71
CA GLU A 131 0.85 14.51 10.10
C GLU A 131 1.66 15.53 10.91
N GLU A 132 2.68 16.15 10.31
CA GLU A 132 3.46 17.22 10.94
C GLU A 132 2.63 18.49 11.20
N GLU A 133 1.81 18.92 10.23
CA GLU A 133 0.91 20.07 10.40
C GLU A 133 -0.10 19.84 11.53
N PHE A 134 -0.56 18.60 11.69
CA PHE A 134 -1.44 18.22 12.79
C PHE A 134 -0.72 18.30 14.14
N LEU A 135 0.50 17.75 14.22
CA LEU A 135 1.33 17.79 15.44
C LEU A 135 1.73 19.20 15.83
N GLU A 136 2.01 20.09 14.87
CA GLU A 136 2.29 21.51 15.15
C GLU A 136 1.09 22.25 15.75
N LYS A 137 -0.14 21.80 15.49
CA LYS A 137 -1.37 22.41 16.03
C LYS A 137 -1.76 21.85 17.39
N GLU A 138 -1.53 20.57 17.65
CA GLU A 138 -1.91 19.93 18.92
C GLU A 138 -0.84 20.01 20.02
N LEU A 139 0.45 20.11 19.67
CA LEU A 139 1.55 20.05 20.63
C LEU A 139 2.32 21.37 20.70
N ASP A 140 2.14 22.07 21.82
CA ASP A 140 2.92 23.26 22.15
C ASP A 140 4.43 22.93 22.21
N GLY A 141 5.25 23.73 21.51
CA GLY A 141 6.71 23.52 21.43
C GLY A 141 7.17 22.49 20.39
N TYR A 142 6.26 21.80 19.68
CA TYR A 142 6.64 20.87 18.61
C TYR A 142 7.40 21.57 17.47
N ARG A 143 7.09 22.84 17.21
CA ARG A 143 7.78 23.67 16.20
C ARG A 143 9.24 23.93 16.55
N GLU A 144 9.60 24.10 17.83
CA GLU A 144 10.99 24.26 18.27
C GLU A 144 11.74 22.92 18.29
N TYR A 145 11.07 21.83 18.70
CA TYR A 145 11.58 20.47 18.51
C TYR A 145 11.88 20.21 17.03
N LYS A 146 11.03 20.76 16.13
CA LYS A 146 11.15 20.55 14.70
C LYS A 146 12.52 20.97 14.16
N GLN A 147 13.04 22.08 14.67
CA GLN A 147 14.28 22.71 14.22
C GLN A 147 15.55 22.03 14.77
N LYS A 148 15.44 21.26 15.86
CA LYS A 148 16.59 20.59 16.50
C LYS A 148 16.96 19.25 15.84
N VAL A 149 16.04 18.60 15.13
CA VAL A 149 16.24 17.25 14.58
C VAL A 149 16.49 17.28 13.08
N LYS A 150 17.70 16.89 12.67
CA LYS A 150 18.22 16.97 11.29
C LYS A 150 17.68 15.89 10.34
N TYR A 151 17.28 14.72 10.86
CA TYR A 151 16.75 13.60 10.05
C TYR A 151 15.54 12.96 10.75
N ARG A 152 14.41 12.79 10.02
CA ARG A 152 13.14 12.31 10.59
C ARG A 152 12.71 10.92 10.12
N LEU A 153 12.76 10.64 8.82
CA LEU A 153 12.28 9.38 8.27
C LEU A 153 13.23 8.67 7.30
N ILE A 154 13.68 9.31 6.22
CA ILE A 154 14.61 8.75 5.24
C ILE A 154 15.50 9.90 4.75
N PRO A 155 16.82 9.73 4.60
CA PRO A 155 17.65 10.74 3.95
C PRO A 155 17.04 11.09 2.57
N PHE A 156 16.91 12.39 2.24
CA PHE A 156 16.50 12.91 0.92
C PHE A 156 14.99 12.88 0.55
N VAL A 157 14.08 12.47 1.43
CA VAL A 157 12.62 12.54 1.17
C VAL A 157 11.97 13.52 2.16
N TRP A 158 11.54 14.69 1.66
CA TRP A 158 10.91 15.80 2.42
C TRP A 158 9.47 16.09 1.96
#